data_AF-A0AA88VAQ1-F1
#
_entry.id   AF-A0AA88VAQ1-F1
#
_cell.length_a   1.000
_cell.length_b   1.000
_cell.length_c   1.000
_cell.angle_alpha   90.00
_cell.angle_beta   90.00
_cell.angle_gamma   90.00
#
_symmetry.space_group_name_H-M   'P 1'
#
loop_
_entity.id
_entity.type
_entity.pdbx_description
1 polymer ?
#
loop_
_entity_poly.entity_id
_entity_poly.type
_entity_poly.pdbx_seq_one_letter_code
_entity_poly.pdbx_strand_id
1 'polypeptide(L)'
;MEEVDPTFIQAPEHRPKFAVTEDEGIPLIDISPINSPGYFSNTKAKRASGEACSKWGFFQVINGVPLHRLQNVQSAAKKLFDQPKEEKLKHTKNVRDWIEVIDITVEDPTLMAASHEADNTEVTEWVNQRPKYPPEF
;
A
#
# COMPACT_ATOMS: atom_id res chain seq x y z
N MET A 1 -32.48 0.23 4.79
CA MET A 1 -31.08 0.11 5.21
C MET A 1 -30.75 -1.36 5.05
N GLU A 2 -29.92 -1.73 4.09
CA GLU A 2 -29.52 -3.13 3.91
C GLU A 2 -28.73 -3.60 5.13
N GLU A 3 -29.00 -4.82 5.58
CA GLU A 3 -28.36 -5.43 6.74
C GLU A 3 -26.95 -5.92 6.33
N VAL A 4 -25.95 -5.68 7.18
CA VAL A 4 -24.57 -6.10 6.91
C VAL A 4 -24.48 -7.61 7.09
N ASP A 5 -23.89 -8.31 6.12
CA ASP A 5 -23.66 -9.76 6.20
C ASP A 5 -22.86 -10.09 7.49
N PRO A 6 -23.36 -10.99 8.36
CA PRO A 6 -22.69 -11.35 9.61
C PRO A 6 -21.26 -11.87 9.43
N THR A 7 -20.91 -12.39 8.25
CA THR A 7 -19.54 -12.83 7.94
C THR A 7 -18.50 -11.70 7.96
N PHE A 8 -18.93 -10.44 7.78
CA PHE A 8 -18.06 -9.26 7.90
C PHE A 8 -18.05 -8.64 9.31
N ILE A 9 -18.86 -9.16 10.24
CA ILE A 9 -18.90 -8.67 11.62
C ILE A 9 -17.80 -9.34 12.43
N GLN A 10 -16.77 -8.58 12.80
CA GLN A 10 -15.71 -9.09 13.66
C GLN A 10 -16.24 -9.49 15.05
N ALA A 11 -15.67 -10.58 15.60
CA ALA A 11 -15.94 -11.03 16.95
C ALA A 11 -15.57 -9.92 17.97
N PRO A 12 -16.30 -9.77 19.09
CA PRO A 12 -16.08 -8.69 20.06
C PRO A 12 -14.62 -8.49 20.49
N GLU A 13 -13.87 -9.57 20.62
CA GLU A 13 -12.45 -9.61 20.99
C GLU A 13 -11.50 -8.97 19.96
N HIS A 14 -11.90 -8.92 18.68
CA HIS A 14 -11.11 -8.34 17.58
C HIS A 14 -11.50 -6.89 17.27
N ARG A 15 -12.61 -6.41 17.83
CA ARG A 15 -13.09 -5.06 17.56
C ARG A 15 -12.12 -4.02 18.13
N PRO A 16 -11.93 -2.87 17.44
CA PRO A 16 -11.09 -1.81 17.94
C PRO A 16 -11.50 -1.39 19.35
N LYS A 17 -10.54 -1.36 20.27
CA LYS A 17 -10.72 -0.74 21.58
C LYS A 17 -10.43 0.74 21.40
N PHE A 18 -11.46 1.58 21.45
CA PHE A 18 -11.28 3.03 21.41
C PHE A 18 -10.63 3.48 22.73
N ALA A 19 -9.30 3.49 22.76
CA ALA A 19 -8.55 4.21 23.76
C ALA A 19 -8.27 5.60 23.20
N VAL A 20 -8.75 6.65 23.89
CA VAL A 20 -8.30 8.01 23.61
C VAL A 20 -6.89 8.12 24.16
N THR A 21 -5.89 7.93 23.31
CA THR A 21 -4.50 8.21 23.63
C THR A 21 -4.18 9.64 23.22
N GLU A 22 -3.61 10.43 24.13
CA GLU A 22 -2.88 11.65 23.77
C GLU A 22 -1.64 11.20 22.99
N ASP A 23 -1.76 11.13 21.67
CA ASP A 23 -0.70 10.62 20.82
C ASP A 23 0.15 11.79 20.28
N GLU A 24 1.47 11.63 20.28
CA GLU A 24 2.44 12.62 19.75
C GLU A 24 2.32 12.82 18.24
N GLY A 25 1.47 12.01 17.58
CA GLY A 25 1.25 12.00 16.15
C GLY A 25 2.27 11.12 15.42
N ILE A 26 1.86 10.62 14.25
CA ILE A 26 2.73 9.77 13.42
C ILE A 26 3.92 10.63 12.95
N PRO A 27 5.18 10.14 13.02
CA PRO A 27 6.34 10.89 12.57
C PRO A 27 6.21 11.33 11.11
N LEU A 28 6.45 12.61 10.83
CA LEU A 28 6.40 13.20 9.49
C LEU A 28 7.82 13.57 9.02
N ILE A 29 8.26 13.01 7.90
CA ILE A 29 9.63 13.17 7.38
C ILE A 29 9.61 13.88 6.03
N ASP A 30 10.29 15.01 5.94
CA ASP A 30 10.54 15.72 4.68
C ASP A 30 11.77 15.14 3.97
N ILE A 31 11.57 14.65 2.75
CA ILE A 31 12.63 14.05 1.93
C ILE A 31 13.13 14.96 0.80
N SER A 32 12.66 16.21 0.69
CA SER A 32 13.24 17.22 -0.21
C SER A 32 14.77 17.31 -0.11
N PRO A 33 15.37 17.23 1.10
CA PRO A 33 16.81 17.16 1.29
C PRO A 33 17.53 16.10 0.46
N ILE A 34 16.94 14.91 0.31
CA ILE A 34 17.57 13.73 -0.32
C ILE A 34 17.90 13.98 -1.79
N ASN A 35 17.05 14.75 -2.47
CA ASN A 35 17.20 15.09 -3.88
C ASN A 35 18.09 16.32 -4.10
N SER A 36 18.56 16.97 -3.03
CA SER A 36 19.45 18.13 -3.10
C SER A 36 20.91 17.70 -2.95
N PRO A 37 21.84 18.17 -3.81
CA PRO A 37 23.27 17.87 -3.67
C PRO A 37 23.85 18.62 -2.45
N GLY A 38 23.67 18.06 -1.25
CA GLY A 38 24.17 18.64 0.00
C GLY A 38 24.29 17.59 1.11
N TYR A 39 25.53 17.22 1.46
CA TYR A 39 25.86 16.14 2.41
C TYR A 39 25.14 16.24 3.76
N PHE A 40 25.00 17.45 4.31
CA PHE A 40 24.38 17.69 5.62
C PHE A 40 22.85 17.63 5.63
N SER A 41 22.20 17.86 4.49
CA SER A 41 20.74 17.78 4.37
C SER A 41 20.29 16.31 4.38
N ASN A 42 21.08 15.43 3.77
CA ASN A 42 20.81 14.00 3.66
C ASN A 42 20.88 13.25 4.99
N THR A 43 21.65 13.74 5.98
CA THR A 43 21.83 13.03 7.25
C THR A 43 20.65 13.19 8.21
N LYS A 44 19.95 14.34 8.18
CA LYS A 44 18.77 14.57 9.05
C LYS A 44 17.60 13.67 8.68
N ALA A 45 17.23 13.63 7.40
CA ALA A 45 16.14 12.77 6.92
C ALA A 45 16.46 11.29 7.20
N LYS A 46 17.68 10.84 6.88
CA LYS A 46 18.13 9.46 7.18
C LYS A 46 18.06 9.12 8.66
N ARG A 47 18.51 10.02 9.53
CA ARG A 47 18.46 9.81 10.99
C ARG A 47 17.02 9.74 11.49
N ALA A 48 16.18 10.69 11.07
CA ALA A 48 14.76 10.70 11.44
C ALA A 48 14.06 9.42 10.98
N SER A 49 14.35 8.92 9.77
CA SER A 49 13.81 7.64 9.29
C SER A 49 14.26 6.47 10.14
N GLY A 50 15.56 6.41 10.51
CA GLY A 50 16.07 5.36 11.39
C GLY A 50 15.41 5.37 12.78
N GLU A 51 15.24 6.56 13.36
CA GLU A 51 14.56 6.72 14.66
C GLU A 51 13.08 6.34 14.58
N ALA A 52 12.38 6.73 13.51
CA ALA A 52 10.99 6.36 13.29
C ALA A 52 10.82 4.84 13.06
N CYS A 53 11.67 4.20 12.26
CA CYS A 53 11.68 2.75 12.11
C CYS A 53 11.89 2.03 13.45
N SER A 54 12.79 2.53 14.30
CA SER A 54 13.10 1.89 15.58
C SER A 54 12.03 2.09 16.65
N LYS A 55 11.38 3.26 16.70
CA LYS A 55 10.41 3.61 17.74
C LYS A 55 8.96 3.29 17.34
N TRP A 56 8.62 3.52 16.08
CA TRP A 56 7.26 3.45 15.56
C TRP A 56 7.05 2.28 14.59
N GLY A 57 8.07 1.91 13.81
CA GLY A 57 7.94 0.92 12.73
C GLY A 57 7.27 1.46 11.46
N PHE A 58 6.73 2.68 11.50
CA PHE A 58 6.15 3.39 10.36
C PHE A 58 6.27 4.91 10.52
N PHE A 59 6.13 5.64 9.41
CA PHE A 59 6.17 7.12 9.36
C PHE A 59 5.51 7.64 8.07
N GLN A 60 5.18 8.93 8.05
CA GLN A 60 4.69 9.63 6.86
C GLN A 60 5.84 10.36 6.17
N VAL A 61 5.76 10.49 4.84
CA VAL A 61 6.77 11.17 4.02
C VAL A 61 6.11 12.27 3.19
N ILE A 62 6.77 13.43 3.08
CA ILE A 62 6.33 14.55 2.24
C ILE A 62 7.41 14.98 1.23
N ASN A 63 6.98 15.68 0.18
CA ASN A 63 7.84 16.24 -0.87
C ASN A 63 8.67 15.21 -1.68
N GLY A 64 8.18 13.97 -1.78
CA GLY A 64 8.84 12.91 -2.55
C GLY A 64 8.43 12.82 -4.01
N VAL A 65 7.16 13.07 -4.32
CA VAL A 65 6.56 12.84 -5.65
C VAL A 65 5.68 14.03 -6.04
N PRO A 66 5.72 14.48 -7.31
CA PRO A 66 4.82 15.54 -7.79
C PRO A 66 3.34 15.17 -7.64
N LEU A 67 2.52 16.11 -7.16
CA LEU A 67 1.11 15.89 -6.85
C LEU A 67 0.29 15.31 -8.01
N HIS A 68 0.53 15.77 -9.24
CA HIS A 68 -0.20 15.29 -10.42
C HIS A 68 -0.01 13.78 -10.66
N ARG A 69 1.13 13.19 -10.27
CA ARG A 69 1.37 11.75 -10.40
C ARG A 69 0.48 10.97 -9.44
N LEU A 70 0.39 11.42 -8.19
CA LEU A 70 -0.50 10.81 -7.19
C LEU A 70 -1.96 10.90 -7.64
N GLN A 71 -2.38 12.07 -8.14
CA GLN A 71 -3.75 12.27 -8.64
C GLN A 71 -4.07 11.36 -9.83
N ASN A 72 -3.11 11.15 -10.74
CA ASN A 72 -3.29 10.23 -11.86
C ASN A 72 -3.48 8.78 -11.39
N VAL A 73 -2.66 8.31 -10.44
CA VAL A 73 -2.80 6.96 -9.85
C VAL A 73 -4.16 6.80 -9.17
N GLN A 74 -4.57 7.78 -8.35
CA GLN A 74 -5.88 7.78 -7.69
C GLN A 74 -7.03 7.78 -8.68
N SER A 75 -6.93 8.58 -9.75
CA SER A 75 -7.94 8.64 -10.80
C SER A 75 -8.03 7.33 -11.58
N ALA A 76 -6.90 6.72 -11.95
CA ALA A 76 -6.88 5.45 -12.67
C ALA A 76 -7.45 4.31 -11.81
N ALA A 77 -7.04 4.24 -10.53
CA ALA A 77 -7.59 3.28 -9.58
C ALA A 77 -9.11 3.46 -9.41
N LYS A 78 -9.58 4.71 -9.23
CA LYS A 78 -11.02 4.98 -9.13
C LYS A 78 -11.78 4.48 -10.37
N LYS A 79 -11.32 4.82 -11.58
CA LYS A 79 -11.93 4.35 -12.83
C LYS A 79 -11.92 2.83 -12.95
N LEU A 80 -10.89 2.16 -12.42
CA LEU A 80 -10.84 0.70 -12.37
C LEU A 80 -11.92 0.12 -11.44
N PHE A 81 -12.03 0.65 -10.20
CA PHE A 81 -13.00 0.15 -9.22
C PHE A 81 -14.45 0.54 -9.50
N ASP A 82 -14.68 1.59 -10.31
CA ASP A 82 -15.99 2.02 -10.81
C ASP A 82 -16.52 1.12 -11.96
N GLN A 83 -15.72 0.20 -12.50
CA GLN A 83 -16.17 -0.74 -13.54
C GLN A 83 -17.17 -1.79 -13.02
N PRO A 84 -17.95 -2.43 -13.92
CA PRO A 84 -18.80 -3.55 -13.57
C PRO A 84 -18.03 -4.68 -12.87
N LYS A 85 -18.72 -5.36 -11.96
CA LYS A 85 -18.13 -6.44 -11.15
C LYS A 85 -17.50 -7.52 -12.03
N GLU A 86 -18.10 -7.85 -13.16
CA GLU A 86 -17.63 -8.88 -14.10
C GLU A 86 -16.26 -8.53 -14.69
N GLU A 87 -15.99 -7.24 -14.94
CA GLU A 87 -14.69 -6.79 -15.44
C GLU A 87 -13.66 -6.78 -14.31
N LYS A 88 -14.04 -6.36 -13.10
CA LYS A 88 -13.14 -6.36 -11.93
C LYS A 88 -12.77 -7.78 -11.49
N LEU A 89 -13.70 -8.73 -11.52
CA LEU A 89 -13.50 -10.12 -11.11
C LEU A 89 -12.41 -10.86 -11.89
N LYS A 90 -12.08 -10.39 -13.10
CA LYS A 90 -10.97 -10.94 -13.88
C LYS A 90 -9.60 -10.63 -13.26
N HIS A 91 -9.53 -9.66 -12.36
CA HIS A 91 -8.28 -9.11 -11.82
C HIS A 91 -8.25 -9.08 -10.28
N THR A 92 -9.39 -9.30 -9.61
CA THR A 92 -9.47 -9.29 -8.15
C THR A 92 -9.17 -10.65 -7.54
N LYS A 93 -8.49 -10.66 -6.40
CA LYS A 93 -8.38 -11.85 -5.55
C LYS A 93 -9.61 -11.94 -4.65
N ASN A 94 -10.12 -13.16 -4.45
CA ASN A 94 -11.19 -13.39 -3.49
C ASN A 94 -10.60 -13.39 -2.07
N VAL A 95 -10.70 -12.24 -1.40
CA VAL A 95 -10.28 -12.09 -0.01
C VAL A 95 -11.54 -12.21 0.86
N ARG A 96 -11.46 -12.91 1.99
CA ARG A 96 -12.58 -13.06 2.95
C ARG A 96 -12.84 -11.78 3.77
N ASP A 97 -12.37 -10.64 3.28
CA ASP A 97 -12.50 -9.34 3.92
C ASP A 97 -13.52 -8.49 3.15
N TRP A 98 -14.02 -7.44 3.79
CA TRP A 98 -14.94 -6.49 3.17
C TRP A 98 -14.20 -5.50 2.24
N ILE A 99 -13.27 -6.01 1.43
CA ILE A 99 -12.43 -5.26 0.51
C ILE A 99 -12.30 -5.98 -0.83
N GLU A 100 -12.30 -5.23 -1.92
CA GLU A 100 -11.87 -5.72 -3.23
C GLU A 100 -10.37 -5.42 -3.39
N VAL A 101 -9.57 -6.43 -3.72
CA VAL A 101 -8.11 -6.28 -3.86
C VAL A 101 -7.67 -6.63 -5.27
N ILE A 102 -6.89 -5.72 -5.87
CA ILE A 102 -6.20 -5.91 -7.15
C ILE A 102 -4.71 -5.71 -6.87
N ASP A 103 -3.94 -6.77 -7.08
CA ASP A 103 -2.49 -6.75 -6.90
C ASP A 103 -1.79 -6.63 -8.26
N ILE A 104 -0.88 -5.66 -8.36
CA ILE A 104 -0.01 -5.48 -9.51
C ILE A 104 1.43 -5.25 -9.05
N THR A 105 2.38 -5.76 -9.81
CA THR A 105 3.81 -5.52 -9.63
C THR A 105 4.31 -4.50 -10.65
N VAL A 106 5.28 -3.68 -10.26
CA VAL A 106 5.87 -2.67 -11.16
C VAL A 106 6.68 -3.35 -12.27
N GLU A 107 7.50 -4.33 -11.90
CA GLU A 107 8.23 -5.18 -12.84
C GLU A 107 7.32 -6.32 -13.31
N ASP A 108 7.40 -6.68 -14.58
CA ASP A 108 6.49 -7.65 -15.19
C ASP A 108 7.23 -8.39 -16.32
N PRO A 109 7.61 -9.66 -16.13
CA PRO A 109 7.36 -10.48 -14.94
C PRO A 109 8.18 -10.04 -13.71
N THR A 110 7.65 -10.27 -12.50
CA THR A 110 8.40 -10.15 -11.24
C THR A 110 8.82 -11.53 -10.74
N LEU A 111 10.08 -11.68 -10.34
CA LEU A 111 10.59 -12.88 -9.68
C LEU A 111 10.36 -12.78 -8.17
N MET A 112 9.58 -13.71 -7.60
CA MET A 112 9.26 -13.78 -6.17
C MET A 112 9.80 -15.07 -5.57
N ALA A 113 10.17 -15.05 -4.28
CA ALA A 113 10.46 -16.29 -3.56
C ALA A 113 9.22 -17.20 -3.59
N ALA A 114 9.41 -18.49 -3.85
CA ALA A 114 8.32 -19.45 -3.92
C ALA A 114 7.73 -19.80 -2.54
N SER A 115 8.48 -19.55 -1.45
CA SER A 115 8.07 -19.79 -0.07
C SER A 115 8.60 -18.70 0.86
N HIS A 116 7.97 -18.55 2.04
CA HIS A 116 8.49 -17.70 3.12
C HIS A 116 9.61 -18.39 3.94
N GLU A 117 9.83 -19.69 3.71
CA GLU A 117 10.82 -20.49 4.43
C GLU A 117 12.25 -20.09 4.04
N ALA A 118 13.08 -19.87 5.05
CA ALA A 118 14.41 -19.25 4.87
C ALA A 118 15.42 -20.12 4.09
N ASP A 119 15.21 -21.44 4.04
CA ASP A 119 16.04 -22.42 3.32
C ASP A 119 15.54 -22.69 1.90
N ASN A 120 14.35 -22.22 1.54
CA ASN A 120 13.79 -22.39 0.21
C ASN A 120 14.35 -21.32 -0.74
N THR A 121 15.19 -21.74 -1.69
CA THR A 121 15.78 -20.87 -2.72
C THR A 121 15.00 -20.86 -4.04
N GLU A 122 13.87 -21.56 -4.11
CA GLU A 122 13.04 -21.60 -5.31
C GLU A 122 12.39 -20.24 -5.56
N VAL A 123 12.26 -19.90 -6.84
CA VAL A 123 11.71 -18.64 -7.31
C VAL A 123 10.52 -18.95 -8.20
N THR A 124 9.46 -18.19 -8.03
CA THR A 124 8.27 -18.21 -8.88
C THR A 124 8.18 -16.92 -9.68
N GLU A 125 7.59 -17.02 -10.86
CA GLU A 125 7.39 -15.89 -11.76
C GLU A 125 5.95 -15.39 -11.64
N TRP A 126 5.80 -14.12 -11.30
CA TRP A 126 4.50 -13.45 -11.23
C TRP A 126 4.33 -12.55 -12.44
N VAL A 127 3.26 -12.80 -13.18
CA VAL A 127 2.88 -12.01 -14.37
C VAL A 127 1.62 -11.23 -14.04
N ASN A 128 1.62 -9.93 -14.31
CA ASN A 128 0.44 -9.12 -14.04
C ASN A 128 -0.71 -9.49 -14.98
N GLN A 129 -1.89 -9.65 -14.40
CA GLN A 129 -3.12 -9.62 -15.18
C GLN A 129 -3.57 -8.16 -15.26
N ARG A 130 -3.05 -7.39 -16.21
CA ARG A 130 -3.42 -5.96 -16.35
C ARG A 130 -4.84 -5.81 -16.92
N PRO A 131 -5.68 -4.94 -16.33
CA PRO A 131 -6.99 -4.66 -16.89
C PRO A 131 -6.85 -3.93 -18.23
N LYS A 132 -7.78 -4.21 -19.17
CA LYS A 132 -7.79 -3.53 -20.48
C LYS A 132 -8.26 -2.07 -20.40
N TYR A 133 -8.95 -1.73 -19.31
CA TYR A 133 -9.43 -0.39 -19.01
C TYR A 133 -9.27 -0.13 -17.51
N PRO A 134 -8.90 1.08 -17.08
CA PRO A 134 -8.57 2.22 -17.94
C PRO A 134 -7.17 2.07 -18.59
N PRO A 135 -6.93 2.65 -19.78
CA PRO A 135 -5.65 2.49 -20.49
C PRO A 135 -4.46 3.15 -19.78
N GLU A 136 -4.74 4.09 -18.86
CA GLU A 136 -3.74 4.70 -17.99
C GLU A 136 -3.33 3.84 -16.78
N PHE A 137 -3.91 2.63 -16.62
CA PHE A 137 -3.58 1.70 -15.53
C PHE A 137 -2.42 0.77 -15.88
#